data_AF-A0A935EKA3-F1
#
_entry.id   AF-A0A935EKA3-F1
#
_cell.length_a   1.000
_cell.length_b   1.000
_cell.length_c   1.000
_cell.angle_alpha   90.00
_cell.angle_beta   90.00
_cell.angle_gamma   90.00
#
_symmetry.space_group_name_H-M   'P 1'
#
loop_
_entity.id
_entity.type
_entity.pdbx_description
1 polymer ?
#
loop_
_entity_poly.entity_id
_entity_poly.type
_entity_poly.pdbx_seq_one_letter_code
_entity_poly.pdbx_strand_id
1 'polypeptide(L)'
;MQRKILIIDDHDDLATALEEVFGHVGHTVKIVESRIDAMSITNMEGYDLVITDLDVRPGDQASVNVNEPVCLPDFPAFSSKEHVKAFKLCASNYRRDNFDEEELKHLVATVLDYKIRFVDTVDSVADLHENIEFELPSAISTMHIVLEYLMKRVEKLGVIKPEESNLFVALDEAFVNAVKHGNKFDSQKLVRITAEVSKAEAKFTIEDEGEGFDVNNIPDPLDPENLFKTSGRGVLFIYNIMDEVKYNDRGNRLTMVKKAVETTD
;
A
#
# COMPACT_ATOMS: atom_id res chain seq x y z
N MET A 1 6.65 20.42 -12.07
CA MET A 1 7.70 21.28 -11.45
C MET A 1 8.90 20.40 -11.11
N GLN A 2 10.07 20.94 -10.73
CA GLN A 2 11.17 20.06 -10.31
C GLN A 2 10.87 19.48 -8.92
N ARG A 3 10.71 18.16 -8.84
CA ARG A 3 10.46 17.38 -7.62
C ARG A 3 11.74 16.66 -7.23
N LYS A 4 11.94 16.42 -5.94
CA LYS A 4 13.06 15.63 -5.42
C LYS A 4 12.55 14.23 -5.10
N ILE A 5 13.11 13.23 -5.78
CA ILE A 5 12.71 11.83 -5.67
C ILE A 5 13.89 11.03 -5.13
N LEU A 6 13.65 10.25 -4.08
CA LEU A 6 14.61 9.29 -3.54
C LEU A 6 14.15 7.89 -3.94
N ILE A 7 15.06 7.10 -4.52
CA ILE A 7 14.82 5.70 -4.85
C ILE A 7 15.83 4.86 -4.09
N ILE A 8 15.35 3.87 -3.35
CA ILE A 8 16.14 2.89 -2.63
C ILE A 8 15.83 1.53 -3.24
N ASP A 9 16.77 0.93 -3.95
CA ASP A 9 16.57 -0.30 -4.73
C ASP A 9 17.86 -1.14 -4.72
N ASP A 10 17.78 -2.40 -4.29
CA ASP A 10 18.92 -3.31 -4.20
C ASP A 10 19.17 -4.13 -5.48
N HIS A 11 18.28 -4.05 -6.47
CA HIS A 11 18.38 -4.77 -7.75
C HIS A 11 18.60 -3.85 -8.96
N ASP A 12 18.68 -2.53 -8.76
CA ASP A 12 18.97 -1.43 -9.73
C ASP A 12 18.02 -1.29 -10.93
N ASP A 13 17.38 -2.36 -11.40
CA ASP A 13 16.51 -2.36 -12.59
C ASP A 13 15.36 -1.35 -12.50
N LEU A 14 14.70 -1.25 -11.35
CA LEU A 14 13.61 -0.29 -11.14
C LEU A 14 14.16 1.13 -10.98
N ALA A 15 15.24 1.30 -10.22
CA ALA A 15 15.87 2.59 -9.99
C ALA A 15 16.40 3.24 -11.27
N THR A 16 17.17 2.52 -12.08
CA THR A 16 17.71 3.01 -13.36
C THR A 16 16.59 3.43 -14.30
N ALA A 17 15.54 2.62 -14.42
CA ALA A 17 14.41 2.89 -15.30
C ALA A 17 13.60 4.13 -14.86
N LEU A 18 13.39 4.30 -13.54
CA LEU A 18 12.70 5.47 -13.00
C LEU A 18 13.57 6.74 -13.02
N GLU A 19 14.88 6.63 -12.84
CA GLU A 19 15.80 7.77 -12.99
C GLU A 19 15.76 8.33 -14.40
N GLU A 20 15.79 7.47 -15.42
CA GLU A 20 15.68 7.91 -16.81
C GLU A 20 14.35 8.67 -17.04
N VAL A 21 13.23 8.09 -16.62
CA VAL A 21 11.90 8.68 -16.85
C VAL A 21 11.75 10.01 -16.11
N PHE A 22 12.03 10.04 -14.81
CA PHE A 22 11.86 11.25 -14.00
C PHE A 22 12.90 12.32 -14.34
N GLY A 23 14.11 11.93 -14.73
CA GLY A 23 15.14 12.83 -15.23
C GLY A 23 14.71 13.56 -16.51
N HIS A 24 14.09 12.85 -17.46
CA HIS A 24 13.56 13.46 -18.69
C HIS A 24 12.43 14.46 -18.44
N VAL A 25 11.61 14.24 -17.40
CA VAL A 25 10.55 15.18 -16.98
C VAL A 25 11.11 16.38 -16.19
N GLY A 26 12.39 16.34 -15.82
CA GLY A 26 13.10 17.42 -15.14
C GLY A 26 13.04 17.34 -13.61
N HIS A 27 12.75 16.17 -13.04
CA HIS A 27 12.85 15.93 -11.61
C HIS A 27 14.29 15.58 -11.21
N THR A 28 14.63 15.79 -9.95
CA THR A 28 15.91 15.37 -9.38
C THR A 28 15.74 14.03 -8.70
N VAL A 29 16.44 13.01 -9.20
CA VAL A 29 16.42 11.67 -8.62
C VAL A 29 17.72 11.43 -7.87
N LYS A 30 17.64 10.79 -6.71
CA LYS A 30 18.78 10.23 -5.99
C LYS A 30 18.52 8.73 -5.80
N ILE A 31 19.46 7.91 -6.25
CA ILE A 31 19.42 6.45 -6.06
C ILE A 31 20.29 6.07 -4.86
N VAL A 32 19.85 5.05 -4.13
CA VAL A 32 20.58 4.40 -3.05
C VAL A 32 20.42 2.89 -3.20
N GLU A 33 21.54 2.17 -3.27
CA GLU A 33 21.54 0.73 -3.60
C GLU A 33 21.45 -0.17 -2.36
N SER A 34 21.48 0.39 -1.15
CA SER A 34 21.49 -0.41 0.07
C SER A 34 20.66 0.20 1.21
N ARG A 35 20.05 -0.67 2.01
CA ARG A 35 19.34 -0.28 3.23
C ARG A 35 20.25 0.49 4.21
N ILE A 36 21.50 0.05 4.37
CA ILE A 36 22.44 0.66 5.31
C ILE A 36 22.70 2.12 4.92
N ASP A 37 22.90 2.37 3.64
CA ASP A 37 23.10 3.72 3.13
C ASP A 37 21.82 4.56 3.23
N ALA A 38 20.64 3.94 3.05
CA ALA A 38 19.37 4.60 3.27
C ALA A 38 19.19 5.06 4.73
N MET A 39 19.60 4.25 5.71
CA MET A 39 19.57 4.62 7.13
C MET A 39 20.51 5.78 7.47
N SER A 40 21.54 6.03 6.66
CA SER A 40 22.45 7.18 6.83
C SER A 40 21.85 8.50 6.34
N ILE A 41 20.72 8.47 5.62
CA ILE A 41 20.04 9.68 5.13
C ILE A 41 19.30 10.35 6.28
N THR A 42 19.84 11.48 6.73
CA THR A 42 19.28 12.27 7.83
C THR A 42 18.15 13.22 7.41
N ASN A 43 17.93 13.43 6.11
CA ASN A 43 16.94 14.38 5.58
C ASN A 43 16.03 13.74 4.53
N MET A 44 15.32 12.66 4.88
CA MET A 44 14.31 12.07 4.00
C MET A 44 13.10 13.00 3.80
N GLU A 45 12.82 13.89 4.76
CA GLU A 45 11.78 14.91 4.66
C GLU A 45 12.00 15.91 3.51
N GLY A 46 13.24 16.02 3.01
CA GLY A 46 13.59 16.87 1.89
C GLY A 46 13.18 16.34 0.52
N TYR A 47 12.62 15.13 0.43
CA TYR A 47 12.17 14.50 -0.80
C TYR A 47 10.65 14.52 -0.91
N ASP A 48 10.13 14.92 -2.06
CA ASP A 48 8.69 14.93 -2.34
C ASP A 48 8.12 13.50 -2.47
N LEU A 49 8.94 12.56 -2.96
CA LEU A 49 8.59 11.16 -3.18
C LEU A 49 9.76 10.26 -2.78
N VAL A 50 9.47 9.21 -2.01
CA VAL A 50 10.44 8.18 -1.64
C VAL A 50 9.90 6.83 -2.11
N ILE A 51 10.69 6.11 -2.90
CA ILE A 51 10.39 4.79 -3.41
C ILE A 51 11.41 3.83 -2.81
N THR A 52 10.95 2.76 -2.19
CA THR A 52 11.81 1.70 -1.65
C THR A 52 11.36 0.37 -2.22
N ASP A 53 12.27 -0.39 -2.82
CA ASP A 53 12.08 -1.77 -3.24
C ASP A 53 13.28 -2.56 -2.71
N LEU A 54 13.09 -3.34 -1.65
CA LEU A 54 14.17 -4.03 -0.96
C LEU A 54 13.80 -5.49 -0.75
N ASP A 55 14.75 -6.37 -0.99
CA ASP A 55 14.65 -7.75 -0.56
C ASP A 55 15.18 -7.89 0.86
N VAL A 56 14.37 -8.49 1.74
CA VAL A 56 14.72 -8.74 3.13
C VAL A 56 14.95 -10.22 3.36
N ARG A 57 16.17 -10.54 3.80
CA ARG A 57 16.61 -11.91 4.03
C ARG A 57 16.45 -12.28 5.51
N PRO A 58 16.25 -13.57 5.83
CA PRO A 58 16.22 -14.03 7.21
C PRO A 58 17.55 -13.71 7.93
N GLY A 59 17.50 -12.82 8.92
CA GLY A 59 18.68 -12.30 9.63
C GLY A 59 18.88 -10.80 9.52
N ASP A 60 18.24 -10.14 8.54
CA ASP A 60 18.21 -8.68 8.40
C ASP A 60 17.23 -8.01 9.37
N GLN A 61 16.73 -8.73 10.38
CA GLN A 61 15.95 -8.17 11.48
C GLN A 61 16.81 -7.16 12.23
N ALA A 62 16.84 -5.93 11.72
CA ALA A 62 17.10 -4.78 12.53
C ALA A 62 16.02 -4.77 13.61
N SER A 63 16.46 -4.74 14.86
CA SER A 63 15.62 -4.34 15.99
C SER A 63 14.71 -3.19 15.55
N VAL A 64 13.40 -3.35 15.70
CA VAL A 64 12.40 -2.28 15.54
C VAL A 64 12.82 -1.14 16.46
N ASN A 65 13.64 -0.24 15.95
CA ASN A 65 14.10 0.92 16.67
C ASN A 65 13.08 2.00 16.39
N VAL A 66 12.62 2.67 17.44
CA VAL A 66 11.64 3.77 17.40
C VAL A 66 12.15 5.00 16.59
N ASN A 67 13.35 4.91 16.00
CA ASN A 67 14.03 5.93 15.21
C ASN A 67 14.30 5.49 13.75
N GLU A 68 13.69 4.40 13.24
CA GLU A 68 13.76 4.13 11.80
C GLU A 68 13.09 5.27 11.00
N PRO A 69 13.65 5.67 9.84
CA PRO A 69 13.02 6.67 9.00
C PRO A 69 11.62 6.23 8.58
N VAL A 70 10.62 7.10 8.76
CA VAL A 70 9.19 6.85 8.46
C VAL A 70 8.96 6.30 7.03
N CYS A 71 9.87 6.63 6.10
CA CYS A 71 9.77 6.25 4.69
C CYS A 71 10.40 4.90 4.33
N LEU A 72 11.00 4.16 5.28
CA LEU A 72 11.40 2.77 5.07
C LEU A 72 10.22 1.82 5.34
N PRO A 73 10.14 0.66 4.66
CA PRO A 73 9.13 -0.34 4.95
C PRO A 73 9.19 -0.79 6.41
N ASP A 74 8.04 -1.02 7.03
CA ASP A 74 7.97 -1.73 8.30
C ASP A 74 8.17 -3.22 8.02
N PHE A 75 8.95 -3.92 8.85
CA PHE A 75 9.12 -5.36 8.71
C PHE A 75 8.24 -6.06 9.73
N PRO A 76 7.19 -6.78 9.31
CA PRO A 76 6.47 -7.64 10.23
C PRO A 76 7.46 -8.65 10.82
N ALA A 77 7.20 -9.06 12.06
CA ALA A 77 7.92 -10.15 12.70
C ALA A 77 7.54 -11.49 12.04
N PHE A 78 7.86 -11.66 10.76
CA PHE A 78 7.68 -12.91 10.06
C PHE A 78 8.61 -13.98 10.63
N SER A 79 8.18 -15.24 10.51
CA SER A 79 9.02 -16.36 10.90
C SER A 79 10.32 -16.32 10.10
N SER A 80 11.44 -16.60 10.76
CA SER A 80 12.81 -16.40 10.28
C SER A 80 13.25 -17.32 9.12
N LYS A 81 12.34 -17.72 8.22
CA LYS A 81 12.61 -18.68 7.15
C LYS A 81 12.15 -18.23 5.77
N GLU A 82 11.44 -17.11 5.66
CA GLU A 82 10.81 -16.67 4.41
C GLU A 82 11.55 -15.47 3.83
N HIS A 83 11.67 -15.45 2.50
CA HIS A 83 12.19 -14.31 1.76
C HIS A 83 11.06 -13.30 1.59
N VAL A 84 11.26 -12.08 2.12
CA VAL A 84 10.24 -11.03 2.09
C VAL A 84 10.68 -9.95 1.12
N LYS A 85 9.88 -9.69 0.10
CA LYS A 85 10.06 -8.52 -0.76
C LYS A 85 9.27 -7.36 -0.18
N ALA A 86 9.94 -6.25 0.09
CA ALA A 86 9.35 -5.09 0.74
C ALA A 86 9.38 -3.89 -0.20
N PHE A 87 8.20 -3.46 -0.62
CA PHE A 87 8.01 -2.27 -1.43
C PHE A 87 7.31 -1.18 -0.62
N LYS A 88 7.80 0.05 -0.69
CA LYS A 88 7.12 1.22 -0.10
C LYS A 88 7.17 2.41 -1.03
N LEU A 89 6.02 3.08 -1.17
CA LEU A 89 5.89 4.35 -1.87
C LEU A 89 5.35 5.41 -0.90
N CYS A 90 6.19 6.39 -0.57
CA CYS A 90 5.85 7.44 0.38
C CYS A 90 5.87 8.81 -0.32
N ALA A 91 4.73 9.51 -0.26
CA ALA A 91 4.53 10.87 -0.74
C ALA A 91 4.03 11.79 0.39
N SER A 92 4.38 11.48 1.64
CA SER A 92 3.95 12.24 2.83
C SER A 92 4.42 13.70 2.83
N ASN A 93 5.59 13.95 2.22
CA ASN A 93 6.22 15.28 2.09
C ASN A 93 5.89 15.96 0.76
N TYR A 94 5.01 15.39 -0.06
CA TYR A 94 4.60 15.97 -1.32
C TYR A 94 4.01 17.37 -1.06
N ARG A 95 4.72 18.42 -1.49
CA ARG A 95 4.63 19.76 -0.92
C ARG A 95 3.20 20.29 -0.82
N ARG A 96 2.76 20.47 0.42
CA ARG A 96 1.44 20.98 0.83
C ARG A 96 1.07 22.35 0.24
N ASP A 97 2.06 23.23 0.06
CA ASP A 97 1.84 24.60 -0.44
C ASP A 97 1.52 24.67 -1.95
N ASN A 98 1.91 23.65 -2.72
CA ASN A 98 1.71 23.55 -4.17
C ASN A 98 1.28 22.12 -4.54
N PHE A 99 0.25 21.63 -3.85
CA PHE A 99 -0.32 20.31 -4.12
C PHE A 99 -0.96 20.32 -5.51
N ASP A 100 -0.44 19.47 -6.40
CA ASP A 100 -1.01 19.16 -7.69
C ASP A 100 -1.36 17.67 -7.70
N GLU A 101 -2.67 17.38 -7.64
CA GLU A 101 -3.20 16.02 -7.58
C GLU A 101 -2.91 15.24 -8.85
N GLU A 102 -2.97 15.89 -10.03
CA GLU A 102 -2.72 15.21 -11.30
C GLU A 102 -1.22 14.94 -11.48
N GLU A 103 -0.33 15.84 -11.05
CA GLU A 103 1.11 15.57 -11.01
C GLU A 103 1.42 14.39 -10.08
N LEU A 104 0.85 14.34 -8.88
CA LEU A 104 1.05 13.22 -7.94
C LEU A 104 0.54 11.90 -8.53
N LYS A 105 -0.67 11.91 -9.06
CA LYS A 105 -1.32 10.77 -9.72
C LYS A 105 -0.44 10.23 -10.85
N HIS A 106 0.13 11.11 -11.68
CA HIS A 106 1.06 10.70 -12.74
C HIS A 106 2.32 10.06 -12.17
N LEU A 107 2.95 10.66 -11.16
CA LEU A 107 4.14 10.08 -10.51
C LEU A 107 3.86 8.70 -9.94
N VAL A 108 2.77 8.54 -9.18
CA VAL A 108 2.38 7.25 -8.59
C VAL A 108 2.08 6.21 -9.67
N ALA A 109 1.33 6.58 -10.73
CA ALA A 109 1.05 5.69 -11.85
C ALA A 109 2.33 5.22 -12.54
N THR A 110 3.30 6.12 -12.78
CA THR A 110 4.58 5.78 -13.38
C THR A 110 5.36 4.79 -12.52
N VAL A 111 5.50 5.05 -11.21
CA VAL A 111 6.20 4.12 -10.30
C VAL A 111 5.57 2.73 -10.36
N LEU A 112 4.24 2.66 -10.23
CA LEU A 112 3.54 1.38 -10.14
C LEU A 112 3.52 0.60 -11.46
N ASP A 113 3.44 1.28 -12.61
CA ASP A 113 3.55 0.63 -13.92
C ASP A 113 4.95 0.02 -14.14
N TYR A 114 6.01 0.72 -13.74
CA TYR A 114 7.37 0.18 -13.80
C TYR A 114 7.55 -0.97 -12.79
N LYS A 115 7.07 -0.81 -11.56
CA LYS A 115 7.10 -1.88 -10.54
C LYS A 115 6.44 -3.16 -11.06
N ILE A 116 5.30 -3.09 -11.75
CA ILE A 116 4.65 -4.29 -12.31
C ILE A 116 5.54 -4.99 -13.37
N ARG A 117 6.29 -4.20 -14.16
CA ARG A 117 7.10 -4.68 -15.30
C ARG A 117 8.43 -5.31 -14.87
N PHE A 118 9.09 -4.76 -13.86
CA PHE A 118 10.48 -5.10 -13.51
C PHE A 118 10.63 -6.10 -12.34
N VAL A 119 9.55 -6.54 -11.70
CA VAL A 119 9.62 -7.29 -10.43
C VAL A 119 9.61 -8.81 -10.55
N ASP A 120 9.33 -9.39 -11.71
CA ASP A 120 9.02 -10.83 -11.78
C ASP A 120 9.86 -11.55 -12.84
N THR A 121 10.97 -12.11 -12.39
CA THR A 121 11.43 -13.36 -13.00
C THR A 121 10.53 -14.49 -12.44
N VAL A 122 9.93 -15.27 -13.34
CA VAL A 122 8.84 -16.22 -13.07
C VAL A 122 9.23 -17.35 -12.09
N ASP A 123 10.53 -17.57 -11.88
CA ASP A 123 11.05 -18.76 -11.20
C ASP A 123 11.10 -18.67 -9.65
N SER A 124 10.76 -17.54 -9.01
CA SER A 124 10.83 -17.37 -7.54
C SER A 124 9.52 -17.01 -6.82
N VAL A 125 8.42 -16.83 -7.56
CA VAL A 125 7.15 -16.26 -7.03
C VAL A 125 6.39 -17.25 -6.14
N ALA A 126 6.79 -18.53 -6.13
CA ALA A 126 6.11 -19.56 -5.37
C ALA A 126 6.20 -19.36 -3.84
N ASP A 127 7.31 -18.91 -3.29
CA ASP A 127 7.45 -18.79 -1.82
C ASP A 127 7.63 -17.33 -1.39
N LEU A 128 7.19 -16.40 -2.24
CA LEU A 128 7.36 -14.97 -2.02
C LEU A 128 6.30 -14.46 -1.05
N HIS A 129 6.76 -13.88 0.04
CA HIS A 129 5.94 -13.02 0.89
C HIS A 129 6.26 -11.58 0.53
N GLU A 130 5.24 -10.81 0.18
CA GLU A 130 5.42 -9.44 -0.21
C GLU A 130 4.72 -8.50 0.77
N ASN A 131 5.47 -7.53 1.27
CA ASN A 131 4.93 -6.42 2.04
C ASN A 131 4.96 -5.16 1.19
N ILE A 132 3.80 -4.58 0.94
CA ILE A 132 3.61 -3.43 0.06
C ILE A 132 3.00 -2.31 0.88
N GLU A 133 3.68 -1.17 0.95
CA GLU A 133 3.25 -0.02 1.73
C GLU A 133 3.07 1.23 0.86
N PHE A 134 2.02 1.98 1.16
CA PHE A 134 1.75 3.29 0.60
C PHE A 134 1.48 4.28 1.72
N GLU A 135 2.09 5.45 1.63
CA GLU A 135 1.72 6.61 2.44
C GLU A 135 1.52 7.81 1.52
N LEU A 136 0.27 8.07 1.18
CA LEU A 136 -0.09 8.99 0.10
C LEU A 136 -1.10 10.03 0.57
N PRO A 137 -1.07 11.25 0.01
CA PRO A 137 -2.14 12.22 0.18
C PRO A 137 -3.53 11.64 -0.11
N SER A 138 -4.50 12.09 0.67
CA SER A 138 -5.87 11.59 0.66
C SER A 138 -6.64 12.05 -0.58
N ALA A 139 -6.44 11.35 -1.70
CA ALA A 139 -7.06 11.63 -2.99
C ALA A 139 -7.62 10.36 -3.64
N ILE A 140 -8.90 10.36 -4.02
CA ILE A 140 -9.57 9.20 -4.66
C ILE A 140 -8.83 8.77 -5.94
N SER A 141 -8.39 9.74 -6.75
CA SER A 141 -7.68 9.47 -8.00
C SER A 141 -6.42 8.62 -7.80
N THR A 142 -5.69 8.86 -6.72
CA THR A 142 -4.47 8.13 -6.37
C THR A 142 -4.81 6.77 -5.77
N MET A 143 -5.85 6.70 -4.92
CA MET A 143 -6.33 5.44 -4.35
C MET A 143 -6.79 4.45 -5.42
N HIS A 144 -7.43 4.90 -6.51
CA HIS A 144 -7.80 4.03 -7.62
C HIS A 144 -6.58 3.41 -8.33
N ILE A 145 -5.48 4.16 -8.49
CA ILE A 145 -4.24 3.62 -9.09
C ILE A 145 -3.64 2.55 -8.18
N VAL A 146 -3.61 2.82 -6.87
CA VAL A 146 -3.13 1.84 -5.88
C VAL A 146 -4.02 0.59 -5.88
N LEU A 147 -5.35 0.76 -5.97
CA LEU A 147 -6.30 -0.35 -6.08
C LEU A 147 -5.99 -1.24 -7.27
N GLU A 148 -5.88 -0.65 -8.47
CA GLU A 148 -5.56 -1.41 -9.69
C GLU A 148 -4.23 -2.15 -9.58
N TYR A 149 -3.21 -1.52 -8.98
CA TYR A 149 -1.91 -2.14 -8.74
C TYR A 149 -2.02 -3.34 -7.79
N LEU A 150 -2.69 -3.18 -6.64
CA LEU A 150 -2.88 -4.24 -5.66
C LEU A 150 -3.66 -5.42 -6.26
N MET A 151 -4.69 -5.15 -7.06
CA MET A 151 -5.46 -6.20 -7.74
C MET A 151 -4.58 -7.00 -8.71
N LYS A 152 -3.80 -6.32 -9.56
CA LYS A 152 -2.85 -6.98 -10.47
C LYS A 152 -1.81 -7.79 -9.70
N ARG A 153 -1.39 -7.31 -8.52
CA ARG A 153 -0.37 -7.99 -7.73
C ARG A 153 -0.88 -9.26 -7.06
N VAL A 154 -2.07 -9.20 -6.47
CA VAL A 154 -2.75 -10.37 -5.89
C VAL A 154 -3.02 -11.43 -6.97
N GLU A 155 -3.44 -11.01 -8.16
CA GLU A 155 -3.65 -11.89 -9.30
C GLU A 155 -2.36 -12.61 -9.71
N LYS A 156 -1.26 -11.85 -9.84
CA LYS A 156 0.04 -12.36 -10.26
C LYS A 156 0.63 -13.38 -9.28
N LEU A 157 0.41 -13.17 -7.98
CA LEU A 157 0.81 -14.10 -6.92
C LEU A 157 -0.09 -15.34 -6.83
N GLY A 158 -1.22 -15.36 -7.55
CA GLY A 158 -2.12 -16.50 -7.62
C GLY A 158 -2.90 -16.77 -6.33
N VAL A 159 -2.91 -15.82 -5.38
CA VAL A 159 -3.55 -15.97 -4.07
C VAL A 159 -5.05 -16.06 -4.21
N ILE A 160 -5.60 -15.17 -5.04
CA ILE A 160 -7.03 -14.98 -5.24
C ILE A 160 -7.24 -14.68 -6.71
N LYS A 161 -8.24 -15.31 -7.33
CA LYS A 161 -8.72 -14.89 -8.64
C LYS A 161 -9.57 -13.63 -8.46
N PRO A 162 -9.14 -12.46 -8.96
CA PRO A 162 -9.89 -11.21 -8.81
C PRO A 162 -11.34 -11.31 -9.28
N GLU A 163 -11.55 -12.02 -10.39
CA GLU A 163 -12.84 -12.17 -11.07
C GLU A 163 -13.86 -12.98 -10.27
N GLU A 164 -13.39 -13.78 -9.31
CA GLU A 164 -14.24 -14.67 -8.51
C GLU A 164 -14.45 -14.16 -7.07
N SER A 165 -13.69 -13.16 -6.61
CA SER A 165 -13.59 -12.81 -5.18
C SER A 165 -14.29 -11.52 -4.76
N ASN A 166 -14.80 -10.70 -5.69
CA ASN A 166 -15.32 -9.35 -5.42
C ASN A 166 -14.33 -8.45 -4.63
N LEU A 167 -13.05 -8.82 -4.53
CA LEU A 167 -12.06 -8.14 -3.70
C LEU A 167 -11.92 -6.65 -4.05
N PHE A 168 -12.06 -6.32 -5.33
CA PHE A 168 -12.09 -4.94 -5.81
C PHE A 168 -13.12 -4.08 -5.05
N VAL A 169 -14.33 -4.60 -4.84
CA VAL A 169 -15.42 -3.87 -4.16
C VAL A 169 -15.07 -3.62 -2.70
N ALA A 170 -14.50 -4.61 -2.00
CA ALA A 170 -14.11 -4.44 -0.60
C ALA A 170 -12.99 -3.39 -0.43
N LEU A 171 -11.96 -3.44 -1.28
CA LEU A 171 -10.88 -2.47 -1.27
C LEU A 171 -11.34 -1.06 -1.68
N ASP A 172 -12.19 -0.96 -2.72
CA ASP A 172 -12.74 0.32 -3.17
C ASP A 172 -13.56 0.98 -2.06
N GLU A 173 -14.46 0.23 -1.41
CA GLU A 173 -15.23 0.73 -0.26
C GLU A 173 -14.32 1.13 0.91
N ALA A 174 -13.25 0.36 1.19
CA ALA A 174 -12.28 0.72 2.22
C ALA A 174 -11.56 2.04 1.92
N PHE A 175 -11.12 2.25 0.67
CA PHE A 175 -10.46 3.48 0.25
C PHE A 175 -11.41 4.68 0.23
N VAL A 176 -12.64 4.49 -0.25
CA VAL A 176 -13.67 5.53 -0.20
C VAL A 176 -13.96 5.90 1.26
N ASN A 177 -14.05 4.92 2.17
CA ASN A 177 -14.24 5.18 3.59
C ASN A 177 -13.10 6.01 4.18
N ALA A 178 -11.84 5.64 3.91
CA ALA A 178 -10.68 6.38 4.37
C ALA A 178 -10.66 7.82 3.86
N VAL A 179 -10.85 8.04 2.55
CA VAL A 179 -10.75 9.37 1.93
C VAL A 179 -11.95 10.26 2.23
N LYS A 180 -13.17 9.74 2.02
CA LYS A 180 -14.42 10.52 2.12
C LYS A 180 -14.92 10.64 3.55
N HIS A 181 -14.90 9.55 4.30
CA HIS A 181 -15.53 9.50 5.63
C HIS A 181 -14.52 9.81 6.74
N GLY A 182 -13.32 9.23 6.66
CA GLY A 182 -12.23 9.49 7.60
C GLY A 182 -11.63 10.88 7.40
N ASN A 183 -10.96 11.08 6.27
CA ASN A 183 -10.22 12.31 5.95
C ASN A 183 -11.10 13.45 5.42
N LYS A 184 -12.38 13.22 5.11
CA LYS A 184 -13.34 14.24 4.64
C LYS A 184 -12.87 14.98 3.39
N PHE A 185 -12.22 14.26 2.47
CA PHE A 185 -11.58 14.80 1.25
C PHE A 185 -10.48 15.85 1.51
N ASP A 186 -9.89 15.85 2.70
CA ASP A 186 -8.77 16.72 3.01
C ASP A 186 -7.47 16.17 2.41
N SER A 187 -7.04 16.75 1.29
CA SER A 187 -5.80 16.35 0.59
C SER A 187 -4.52 16.65 1.38
N GLN A 188 -4.61 17.38 2.49
CA GLN A 188 -3.48 17.60 3.41
C GLN A 188 -3.26 16.43 4.36
N LYS A 189 -4.25 15.54 4.46
CA LYS A 189 -4.18 14.30 5.23
C LYS A 189 -3.65 13.16 4.38
N LEU A 190 -3.14 12.16 5.06
CA LEU A 190 -2.59 10.95 4.47
C LEU A 190 -3.57 9.78 4.61
N VAL A 191 -3.45 8.83 3.69
CA VAL A 191 -3.96 7.48 3.82
C VAL A 191 -2.76 6.54 3.80
N ARG A 192 -2.65 5.70 4.83
CA ARG A 192 -1.63 4.65 4.92
C ARG A 192 -2.26 3.33 4.51
N ILE A 193 -1.62 2.63 3.59
CA ILE A 193 -2.07 1.34 3.07
C ILE A 193 -0.92 0.36 3.22
N THR A 194 -1.20 -0.79 3.81
CA THR A 194 -0.28 -1.93 3.87
C THR A 194 -0.98 -3.13 3.25
N ALA A 195 -0.31 -3.82 2.34
CA ALA A 195 -0.75 -5.10 1.80
C ALA A 195 0.34 -6.14 2.05
N GLU A 196 0.00 -7.16 2.84
CA GLU A 196 0.82 -8.33 3.08
C GLU A 196 0.22 -9.46 2.23
N VAL A 197 0.94 -9.87 1.19
CA VAL A 197 0.44 -10.84 0.23
C VAL A 197 1.34 -12.06 0.21
N SER A 198 0.72 -13.23 0.37
CA SER A 198 1.35 -14.55 0.40
C SER A 198 0.49 -15.53 -0.37
N LYS A 199 0.99 -16.74 -0.65
CA LYS A 199 0.15 -17.81 -1.20
C LYS A 199 -1.05 -18.20 -0.34
N ALA A 200 -0.98 -17.98 0.97
CA ALA A 200 -2.03 -18.40 1.89
C ALA A 200 -3.15 -17.36 2.01
N GLU A 201 -2.78 -16.07 1.98
CA GLU A 201 -3.72 -14.97 2.19
C GLU A 201 -3.19 -13.65 1.64
N ALA A 202 -4.13 -12.75 1.35
CA ALA A 202 -3.90 -11.34 1.11
C ALA A 202 -4.54 -10.55 2.26
N LYS A 203 -3.70 -9.85 3.02
CA LYS A 203 -4.10 -9.00 4.14
C LYS A 203 -3.87 -7.55 3.76
N PHE A 204 -4.89 -6.72 3.96
CA PHE A 204 -4.86 -5.30 3.69
C PHE A 204 -5.12 -4.53 4.97
N THR A 205 -4.34 -3.50 5.24
CA THR A 205 -4.58 -2.53 6.31
C THR A 205 -4.66 -1.14 5.70
N ILE A 206 -5.78 -0.45 5.93
CA ILE A 206 -6.04 0.91 5.46
C ILE A 206 -6.24 1.78 6.69
N GLU A 207 -5.49 2.86 6.81
CA GLU A 207 -5.60 3.82 7.89
C GLU A 207 -5.72 5.26 7.38
N ASP A 208 -6.65 6.00 7.94
CA ASP A 208 -6.85 7.43 7.70
C ASP A 208 -6.53 8.28 8.94
N GLU A 209 -6.43 9.60 8.76
CA GLU A 209 -6.15 10.58 9.82
C GLU A 209 -7.44 11.27 10.32
N GLY A 210 -8.59 10.65 10.10
CA GLY A 210 -9.89 11.05 10.60
C GLY A 210 -10.06 10.78 12.08
N GLU A 211 -11.18 11.25 12.64
CA GLU A 211 -11.54 10.99 14.04
C GLU A 211 -11.89 9.52 14.28
N GLY A 212 -12.18 8.78 13.20
CA GLY A 212 -12.69 7.41 13.22
C GLY A 212 -14.19 7.38 13.56
N PHE A 213 -14.71 6.20 13.85
CA PHE A 213 -16.11 6.00 14.20
C PHE A 213 -16.26 4.87 15.22
N ASP A 214 -17.40 4.84 15.92
CA ASP A 214 -17.67 3.78 16.89
C ASP A 214 -17.99 2.46 16.17
N VAL A 215 -17.02 1.56 16.22
CA VAL A 215 -17.08 0.21 15.62
C VAL A 215 -18.21 -0.62 16.25
N ASN A 216 -18.57 -0.37 17.51
CA ASN A 216 -19.65 -1.11 18.19
C ASN A 216 -21.04 -0.73 17.66
N ASN A 217 -21.14 0.37 16.93
CA ASN A 217 -22.37 0.81 16.28
C ASN A 217 -22.48 0.32 14.82
N ILE A 218 -21.54 -0.50 14.34
CA ILE A 218 -21.67 -1.15 13.03
C ILE A 218 -22.86 -2.11 13.13
N PRO A 219 -23.91 -1.92 12.31
CA PRO A 219 -25.06 -2.82 12.31
C PRO A 219 -24.62 -4.23 11.89
N ASP A 220 -25.23 -5.26 12.48
CA ASP A 220 -24.94 -6.65 12.14
C ASP A 220 -25.14 -6.87 10.62
N PRO A 221 -24.09 -7.28 9.88
CA PRO A 221 -24.18 -7.47 8.44
C PRO A 221 -25.08 -8.64 8.02
N LEU A 222 -25.38 -9.56 8.94
CA LEU A 222 -26.25 -10.71 8.71
C LEU A 222 -27.73 -10.41 8.99
N ASP A 223 -28.05 -9.23 9.52
CA ASP A 223 -29.42 -8.81 9.78
C ASP A 223 -30.12 -8.38 8.46
N PRO A 224 -31.23 -9.04 8.07
CA PRO A 224 -31.98 -8.71 6.87
C PRO A 224 -32.48 -7.26 6.80
N GLU A 225 -32.71 -6.59 7.94
CA GLU A 225 -33.14 -5.19 7.97
C GLU A 225 -32.04 -4.22 7.49
N ASN A 226 -30.76 -4.60 7.66
CA ASN A 226 -29.62 -3.79 7.20
C ASN A 226 -29.41 -3.89 5.68
N LEU A 227 -29.90 -4.95 5.03
CA LEU A 227 -29.85 -5.12 3.57
C LEU A 227 -30.64 -4.04 2.81
N PHE A 228 -31.69 -3.48 3.43
CA PHE A 228 -32.59 -2.50 2.80
C PHE A 228 -32.21 -1.03 3.05
N LYS A 229 -31.23 -0.74 3.93
CA LYS A 229 -30.76 0.64 4.19
C LYS A 229 -30.01 1.21 2.99
N THR A 230 -30.19 2.49 2.68
CA THR A 230 -29.58 3.17 1.52
C THR A 230 -28.22 3.80 1.80
N SER A 231 -27.82 3.89 3.07
CA SER A 231 -26.53 4.37 3.55
C SER A 231 -25.89 3.34 4.48
N GLY A 232 -24.55 3.32 4.56
CA GLY A 232 -23.82 2.36 5.42
C GLY A 232 -23.59 0.98 4.82
N ARG A 233 -23.86 0.77 3.52
CA ARG A 233 -23.63 -0.51 2.83
C ARG A 233 -22.15 -0.84 2.61
N GLY A 234 -21.27 0.16 2.52
CA GLY A 234 -19.85 -0.07 2.22
C GLY A 234 -19.19 -1.02 3.21
N VAL A 235 -19.44 -0.79 4.51
CA VAL A 235 -18.95 -1.67 5.58
C VAL A 235 -19.54 -3.08 5.43
N LEU A 236 -20.82 -3.20 5.09
CA LEU A 236 -21.47 -4.51 4.86
C LEU A 236 -20.84 -5.28 3.69
N PHE A 237 -20.46 -4.60 2.61
CA PHE A 237 -19.76 -5.25 1.49
C PHE A 237 -18.41 -5.80 1.94
N ILE A 238 -17.64 -5.03 2.71
CA ILE A 238 -16.35 -5.48 3.24
C ILE A 238 -16.54 -6.75 4.10
N TYR A 239 -17.49 -6.77 5.03
CA TYR A 239 -17.77 -7.96 5.87
C TYR A 239 -18.28 -9.17 5.08
N ASN A 240 -18.99 -8.97 3.97
CA ASN A 240 -19.51 -10.06 3.14
C ASN A 240 -18.45 -10.65 2.19
N ILE A 241 -17.44 -9.86 1.82
CA ILE A 241 -16.43 -10.23 0.82
C ILE A 241 -15.17 -10.82 1.48
N MET A 242 -14.73 -10.19 2.57
CA MET A 242 -13.50 -10.54 3.28
C MET A 242 -13.76 -11.64 4.30
N ASP A 243 -12.76 -12.49 4.56
CA ASP A 243 -12.91 -13.61 5.50
C ASP A 243 -12.69 -13.16 6.94
N GLU A 244 -11.84 -12.16 7.15
CA GLU A 244 -11.64 -11.51 8.44
C GLU A 244 -11.64 -9.99 8.27
N VAL A 245 -12.30 -9.28 9.19
CA VAL A 245 -12.40 -7.82 9.19
C VAL A 245 -12.25 -7.33 10.62
N LYS A 246 -11.36 -6.36 10.84
CA LYS A 246 -11.09 -5.78 12.15
C LYS A 246 -10.82 -4.29 12.02
N TYR A 247 -11.53 -3.50 12.82
CA TYR A 247 -11.19 -2.10 13.03
C TYR A 247 -10.36 -1.93 14.31
N ASN A 248 -9.54 -0.89 14.39
CA ASN A 248 -8.96 -0.46 15.66
C ASN A 248 -10.01 0.21 16.56
N ASP A 249 -9.68 0.43 17.84
CA ASP A 249 -10.60 1.02 18.82
C ASP A 249 -11.10 2.42 18.43
N ARG A 250 -10.27 3.17 17.69
CA ARG A 250 -10.64 4.50 17.16
C ARG A 250 -11.58 4.41 15.96
N GLY A 251 -11.58 3.31 15.21
CA GLY A 251 -12.34 3.12 13.97
C GLY A 251 -11.78 3.86 12.75
N ASN A 252 -10.51 4.25 12.76
CA ASN A 252 -9.84 4.90 11.62
C ASN A 252 -8.79 4.01 10.94
N ARG A 253 -8.63 2.76 11.41
CA ARG A 253 -7.78 1.73 10.80
C ARG A 253 -8.60 0.47 10.60
N LEU A 254 -8.67 0.02 9.36
CA LEU A 254 -9.33 -1.22 8.93
C LEU A 254 -8.27 -2.22 8.50
N THR A 255 -8.25 -3.39 9.13
CA THR A 255 -7.51 -4.57 8.67
C THR A 255 -8.51 -5.59 8.14
N MET A 256 -8.25 -6.12 6.95
CA MET A 256 -9.08 -7.14 6.32
C MET A 256 -8.22 -8.21 5.66
N VAL A 257 -8.65 -9.46 5.79
CA VAL A 257 -7.92 -10.64 5.30
C VAL A 257 -8.80 -11.41 4.34
N LYS A 258 -8.24 -11.79 3.20
CA LYS A 258 -8.82 -12.74 2.27
C LYS A 258 -7.89 -13.93 2.11
N LYS A 259 -8.39 -15.12 2.41
CA LYS A 259 -7.66 -16.38 2.34
C LYS A 259 -7.71 -16.92 0.91
N ALA A 260 -6.64 -17.59 0.51
CA ALA A 260 -6.62 -18.32 -0.74
C ALA A 260 -7.67 -19.44 -0.71
N VAL A 261 -8.33 -19.66 -1.85
CA VAL A 261 -9.29 -20.76 -1.99
C VAL A 261 -8.48 -22.05 -2.09
N GLU A 262 -8.68 -22.98 -1.16
CA GLU A 262 -8.09 -24.32 -1.28
C GLU A 262 -8.64 -24.99 -2.54
N THR A 263 -7.82 -25.10 -3.58
CA THR A 263 -8.13 -25.93 -4.74
C THR A 263 -8.15 -27.38 -4.26
N THR A 264 -9.33 -27.93 -4.00
CA THR A 264 -9.48 -29.37 -3.79
C THR A 264 -9.36 -30.01 -5.18
N ASP A 265 -8.21 -30.61 -5.47
CA ASP A 265 -7.98 -31.42 -6.68
C ASP A 265 -8.94 -32.63 -6.76
#